data_AF-A0A533V127-F1
#
_entry.id   AF-A0A533V127-F1
#
_cell.length_a   1.000
_cell.length_b   1.000
_cell.length_c   1.000
_cell.angle_alpha   90.00
_cell.angle_beta   90.00
_cell.angle_gamma   90.00
#
_symmetry.space_group_name_H-M   'P 1'
#
loop_
_entity.id
_entity.type
_entity.pdbx_description
1 polymer ?
#
loop_
_entity_poly.entity_id
_entity_poly.type
_entity_poly.pdbx_seq_one_letter_code
_entity_poly.pdbx_strand_id
1 'polypeptide(L)'
;MKKYELQKLKAVEGKAKHNIDFTDEISYRNIQAYNEECKKNGLVIESDQDYPREQFIQLSKLREFDSRVDPEKGMFKQILSMVRQPVNVTENGKRITKDTLYFNGHYSGKNKANIKLGHYSFSKGWYIKPVIDFTLDNPKEPFDSKTGQKVGRSRIAGKTMEHYIFLSENKKERHKQLEDIRH
;
A
#
# COMPACT_ATOMS: atom_id res chain seq x y z
N MET A 1 19.65 17.49 18.22
CA MET A 1 19.10 16.63 17.15
C MET A 1 17.96 15.80 17.73
N LYS A 2 16.72 16.00 17.25
CA LYS A 2 15.57 15.17 17.66
C LYS A 2 15.66 13.83 16.91
N LYS A 3 15.91 12.74 17.63
CA LYS A 3 15.77 11.37 17.10
C LYS A 3 14.30 11.16 16.79
N TYR A 4 13.96 10.96 15.52
CA TYR A 4 12.62 10.51 15.15
C TYR A 4 12.55 9.02 15.48
N GLU A 5 11.97 8.70 16.64
CA GLU A 5 11.45 7.36 16.88
C GLU A 5 10.56 6.99 15.69
N LEU A 6 10.66 5.72 15.24
CA LEU A 6 9.68 5.09 14.35
C LEU A 6 8.32 5.71 14.67
N GLN A 7 7.73 6.47 13.73
CA GLN A 7 6.31 6.75 13.80
C GLN A 7 5.64 5.40 13.60
N LYS A 8 5.58 4.62 14.69
CA LYS A 8 4.63 3.53 14.82
C LYS A 8 3.32 4.19 14.46
N LEU A 9 2.77 3.81 13.31
CA LEU A 9 1.33 3.82 13.16
C LEU A 9 0.85 3.16 14.44
N LYS A 10 0.37 3.95 15.41
CA LYS A 10 -0.55 3.42 16.38
C LYS A 10 -1.65 2.88 15.50
N ALA A 11 -1.63 1.56 15.29
CA ALA A 11 -2.81 0.84 14.96
C ALA A 11 -3.81 1.37 15.99
N VAL A 12 -4.82 2.08 15.51
CA VAL A 12 -5.98 2.34 16.34
C VAL A 12 -6.68 0.99 16.40
N GLU A 13 -6.06 0.05 17.12
CA GLU A 13 -6.70 -1.15 17.64
C GLU A 13 -7.59 -0.67 18.77
N GLY A 14 -8.68 -0.04 18.36
CA GLY A 14 -9.81 0.29 19.18
C GLY A 14 -11.00 0.10 18.26
N LYS A 15 -12.03 -0.57 18.76
CA LYS A 15 -13.31 -0.83 18.08
C LYS A 15 -14.08 0.48 17.75
N ALA A 16 -13.46 1.43 17.07
CA ALA A 16 -14.19 2.44 16.34
C ALA A 16 -14.82 1.72 15.14
N LYS A 17 -16.15 1.78 15.01
CA LYS A 17 -16.83 1.37 13.78
C LYS A 17 -16.38 2.31 12.66
N HIS A 18 -15.25 2.00 12.04
CA HIS A 18 -14.80 2.66 10.83
C HIS A 18 -15.74 2.29 9.69
N ASN A 19 -16.12 3.26 8.86
CA ASN A 19 -16.93 3.00 7.68
C ASN A 19 -16.05 2.46 6.53
N ILE A 20 -14.74 2.78 6.57
CA ILE A 20 -13.74 2.38 5.57
C ILE A 20 -12.82 1.31 6.16
N ASP A 21 -12.63 0.21 5.41
CA ASP A 21 -11.51 -0.69 5.64
C ASP A 21 -10.22 -0.09 5.05
N PHE A 22 -9.39 0.47 5.93
CA PHE A 22 -8.12 1.08 5.53
C PHE A 22 -7.06 0.06 5.08
N THR A 23 -7.18 -1.22 5.43
CA THR A 23 -6.13 -2.21 5.14
C THR A 23 -6.00 -2.50 3.65
N ASP A 24 -7.08 -2.27 2.91
CA ASP A 24 -7.13 -2.45 1.46
C ASP A 24 -6.89 -1.15 0.67
N GLU A 25 -6.61 -0.04 1.36
CA GLU A 25 -6.28 1.23 0.71
C GLU A 25 -4.83 1.26 0.26
N ILE A 26 -4.59 1.77 -0.96
CA ILE A 26 -3.25 1.83 -1.55
C ILE A 26 -2.23 2.51 -0.63
N SER A 27 -2.65 3.58 0.05
CA SER A 27 -1.77 4.31 0.97
C SER A 27 -1.30 3.41 2.12
N TYR A 28 -2.21 2.63 2.70
CA TYR A 28 -1.88 1.70 3.78
C TYR A 28 -0.96 0.59 3.27
N ARG A 29 -1.28 -0.03 2.13
CA ARG A 29 -0.47 -1.10 1.52
C ARG A 29 0.94 -0.63 1.18
N ASN A 30 1.09 0.58 0.64
CA ASN A 30 2.41 1.18 0.37
C ASN A 30 3.22 1.29 1.67
N ILE A 31 2.63 1.88 2.71
CA ILE A 31 3.30 2.07 4.00
C ILE A 31 3.74 0.73 4.59
N GLN A 32 2.85 -0.27 4.56
CA GLN A 32 3.15 -1.61 5.04
C GLN A 32 4.31 -2.23 4.26
N ALA A 33 4.29 -2.16 2.93
CA ALA A 33 5.34 -2.70 2.08
C ALA A 33 6.71 -2.04 2.34
N TYR A 34 6.73 -0.73 2.57
CA TYR A 34 7.96 -0.01 2.95
C TYR A 34 8.48 -0.48 4.31
N ASN A 35 7.61 -0.58 5.31
CA ASN A 35 8.00 -1.01 6.65
C ASN A 35 8.53 -2.44 6.67
N GLU A 36 7.87 -3.35 5.95
CA GLU A 36 8.28 -4.75 5.85
C GLU A 36 9.64 -4.91 5.18
N GLU A 37 9.87 -4.24 4.04
CA GLU A 37 11.15 -4.36 3.35
C GLU A 37 12.29 -3.65 4.06
N CYS A 38 12.05 -2.48 4.66
CA CYS A 38 13.10 -1.81 5.43
C CYS A 38 13.50 -2.67 6.63
N LYS A 39 12.52 -3.22 7.37
CA LYS A 39 12.79 -4.12 8.49
C LYS A 39 13.56 -5.38 8.06
N LYS A 40 13.17 -6.01 6.96
CA LYS A 40 13.84 -7.21 6.43
C LYS A 40 15.32 -6.95 6.10
N ASN A 41 15.63 -5.75 5.60
CA ASN A 41 16.98 -5.37 5.18
C ASN A 41 17.76 -4.59 6.26
N GLY A 42 17.27 -4.54 7.51
CA GLY A 42 17.91 -3.84 8.62
C GLY A 42 18.01 -2.32 8.44
N LEU A 43 17.19 -1.77 7.54
CA LEU A 43 17.16 -0.35 7.23
C LEU A 43 16.32 0.41 8.25
N VAL A 44 16.93 1.44 8.82
CA VAL A 44 16.20 2.50 9.50
C VAL A 44 15.97 3.61 8.48
N ILE A 45 14.73 4.07 8.35
CA ILE A 45 14.40 5.15 7.42
C ILE A 45 14.83 6.45 8.10
N GLU A 46 15.96 7.00 7.67
CA GLU A 46 16.59 8.17 8.29
C GLU A 46 16.12 9.49 7.68
N SER A 47 15.55 9.47 6.48
CA SER A 47 15.13 10.68 5.75
C SER A 47 13.65 10.63 5.33
N ASP A 48 13.01 11.80 5.37
CA ASP A 48 11.63 11.99 4.89
C ASP A 48 11.48 11.72 3.38
N GLN A 49 12.59 11.76 2.61
CA GLN A 49 12.59 11.58 1.16
C GLN A 49 12.50 10.10 0.76
N ASP A 50 12.97 9.21 1.62
CA ASP A 50 12.97 7.75 1.39
C ASP A 50 11.68 7.08 1.91
N TYR A 51 10.83 7.86 2.59
CA TYR A 51 9.59 7.40 3.19
C TYR A 51 8.38 7.75 2.30
N PRO A 52 7.33 6.91 2.23
CA PRO A 52 6.12 7.20 1.44
C PRO A 52 5.25 8.27 2.13
N ARG A 53 5.79 9.48 2.32
CA ARG A 53 5.18 10.59 3.07
C ARG A 53 3.84 11.01 2.48
N GLU A 54 3.73 11.02 1.16
CA GLU A 54 2.47 11.33 0.47
C GLU A 54 1.37 10.33 0.86
N GLN A 55 1.71 9.05 0.96
CA GLN A 55 0.77 8.00 1.36
C GLN A 55 0.37 8.14 2.83
N PHE A 56 1.28 8.59 3.70
CA PHE A 56 0.92 8.95 5.07
C PHE A 56 -0.09 10.08 5.12
N ILE A 57 0.16 11.17 4.39
CA ILE A 57 -0.75 12.32 4.33
C ILE A 57 -2.11 11.90 3.78
N GLN A 58 -2.13 11.10 2.72
CA GLN A 58 -3.36 10.54 2.15
C GLN A 58 -4.11 9.71 3.19
N LEU A 59 -3.47 8.73 3.83
CA LEU A 59 -4.09 7.90 4.85
C LEU A 59 -4.63 8.72 6.03
N SER A 60 -3.90 9.76 6.47
CA SER A 60 -4.37 10.68 7.51
C SER A 60 -5.63 11.45 7.07
N LYS A 61 -5.65 11.98 5.85
CA LYS A 61 -6.84 12.66 5.29
C LYS A 61 -8.03 11.71 5.15
N LEU A 62 -7.79 10.45 4.80
CA LEU A 62 -8.83 9.42 4.69
C LEU A 62 -9.45 9.11 6.06
N ARG A 63 -8.61 8.98 7.09
CA ARG A 63 -9.06 8.79 8.48
C ARG A 63 -9.85 10.00 8.98
N GLU A 64 -9.41 11.21 8.65
CA GLU A 64 -10.17 12.43 8.97
C GLU A 64 -11.53 12.42 8.29
N PHE A 65 -11.59 12.09 6.99
CA PHE A 65 -12.85 11.92 6.26
C PHE A 65 -13.76 10.89 6.93
N ASP A 66 -13.27 9.67 7.17
CA ASP A 66 -14.03 8.59 7.82
C ASP A 66 -14.59 9.01 9.19
N SER A 67 -13.78 9.72 9.99
CA SER A 67 -14.19 10.21 11.31
C SER A 67 -15.31 11.26 11.27
N ARG A 68 -15.46 11.97 10.15
CA ARG A 68 -16.47 13.02 9.95
C ARG A 68 -17.76 12.48 9.36
N VAL A 69 -17.71 11.33 8.68
CA VAL A 69 -18.89 10.68 8.12
C VAL A 69 -19.76 10.18 9.25
N ASP A 70 -21.05 10.47 9.15
CA ASP A 70 -22.08 9.96 10.06
C ASP A 70 -22.39 8.49 9.70
N PRO A 71 -22.11 7.52 10.59
CA PRO A 71 -22.33 6.10 10.30
C PRO A 71 -23.79 5.78 9.96
N GLU A 72 -24.75 6.52 10.53
CA GLU A 72 -26.18 6.29 10.29
C GLU A 72 -26.65 6.78 8.92
N LYS A 73 -25.98 7.80 8.37
CA LYS A 73 -26.30 8.34 7.03
C LYS A 73 -25.59 7.61 5.90
N GLY A 74 -24.68 6.71 6.27
CA GLY A 74 -23.91 5.90 5.35
C GLY A 74 -22.82 6.67 4.61
N MET A 75 -21.92 5.88 4.03
CA MET A 75 -20.87 6.32 3.13
C MET A 75 -21.14 5.70 1.75
N PHE A 76 -20.93 6.49 0.70
CA PHE A 76 -21.05 6.03 -0.68
C PHE A 76 -19.66 5.86 -1.27
N LYS A 77 -19.36 4.65 -1.73
CA LYS A 77 -18.17 4.34 -2.52
C LYS A 77 -18.57 4.28 -3.98
N GLN A 78 -17.99 5.15 -4.80
CA GLN A 78 -18.21 5.15 -6.24
C GLN A 78 -16.92 4.79 -6.97
N ILE A 79 -16.96 3.75 -7.81
CA ILE A 79 -15.86 3.44 -8.74
C ILE A 79 -16.05 4.29 -10.00
N LEU A 80 -15.03 5.06 -10.35
CA LEU A 80 -15.03 5.94 -11.53
C LEU A 80 -14.35 5.28 -12.74
N SER A 81 -13.33 4.46 -12.50
CA SER A 81 -12.58 3.80 -13.55
C SER A 81 -12.11 2.44 -13.09
N MET A 82 -12.18 1.45 -13.97
CA MET A 82 -11.58 0.14 -13.80
C MET A 82 -10.68 -0.13 -15.00
N VAL A 83 -9.45 -0.54 -14.75
CA VAL A 83 -8.46 -0.81 -15.79
C VAL A 83 -7.90 -2.20 -15.59
N ARG A 84 -7.92 -2.98 -16.67
CA ARG A 84 -7.28 -4.29 -16.74
C ARG A 84 -5.89 -4.12 -17.35
N GLN A 85 -4.90 -4.73 -16.73
CA GLN A 85 -3.52 -4.67 -17.18
C GLN A 85 -2.87 -6.06 -17.13
N PRO A 86 -2.30 -6.57 -18.24
CA PRO A 86 -1.49 -7.79 -18.20
C PRO A 86 -0.16 -7.49 -17.52
N VAL A 87 0.23 -8.31 -16.55
CA VAL A 87 1.50 -8.23 -15.83
C VAL A 87 2.22 -9.56 -15.87
N ASN A 88 3.55 -9.52 -15.93
CA ASN A 88 4.35 -10.73 -15.86
C ASN A 88 4.64 -11.04 -14.39
N VAL A 89 4.26 -12.23 -13.94
CA VAL A 89 4.61 -12.76 -12.63
C VAL A 89 5.48 -14.00 -12.78
N THR A 90 6.36 -14.24 -11.80
CA THR A 90 7.15 -15.47 -11.77
C THR A 90 6.51 -16.44 -10.80
N GLU A 91 6.01 -17.57 -11.30
CA GLU A 91 5.44 -18.64 -10.49
C GLU A 91 6.19 -19.94 -10.77
N ASN A 92 6.65 -20.61 -9.71
CA ASN A 92 7.43 -21.85 -9.82
C ASN A 92 8.62 -21.74 -10.79
N GLY A 93 9.31 -20.59 -10.78
CA GLY A 93 10.46 -20.30 -11.65
C GLY A 93 10.12 -20.03 -13.11
N LYS A 94 8.84 -20.05 -13.50
CA LYS A 94 8.38 -19.72 -14.85
C LYS A 94 7.73 -18.35 -14.88
N ARG A 95 8.07 -17.55 -15.89
CA ARG A 95 7.41 -16.27 -16.15
C ARG A 95 6.09 -16.54 -16.86
N ILE A 96 5.00 -16.09 -16.25
CA ILE A 96 3.65 -16.20 -16.79
C ILE A 96 2.99 -14.82 -16.81
N THR A 97 2.14 -14.57 -17.80
CA THR A 97 1.38 -13.33 -17.89
C THR A 97 0.03 -13.53 -17.22
N LYS A 98 -0.29 -12.70 -16.23
CA LYS A 98 -1.60 -12.67 -15.57
C LYS A 98 -2.30 -11.36 -15.85
N ASP A 99 -3.61 -11.41 -15.99
CA ASP A 99 -4.44 -10.21 -16.01
C ASP A 99 -4.66 -9.70 -14.60
N THR A 100 -4.36 -8.43 -14.39
CA THR A 100 -4.66 -7.73 -13.13
C THR A 100 -5.70 -6.66 -13.36
N LEU A 101 -6.32 -6.25 -12.27
CA LEU A 101 -7.27 -5.16 -12.25
C LEU A 101 -6.81 -4.11 -11.25
N TYR A 102 -6.79 -2.86 -11.67
CA TYR A 102 -6.80 -1.74 -10.75
C TYR A 102 -7.99 -0.84 -11.01
N PHE A 103 -8.45 -0.16 -9.99
CA PHE A 103 -9.59 0.74 -10.10
C PHE A 103 -9.45 1.92 -9.18
N ASN A 104 -10.06 3.03 -9.62
CA ASN A 104 -10.04 4.30 -8.93
C ASN A 104 -11.47 4.75 -8.69
N GLY A 105 -11.67 5.49 -7.62
CA GLY A 105 -12.98 5.95 -7.25
C GLY A 105 -12.92 7.06 -6.23
N HIS A 106 -14.07 7.32 -5.61
CA HIS A 106 -14.13 8.19 -4.46
C HIS A 106 -15.09 7.66 -3.40
N TYR A 107 -14.77 8.00 -2.15
CA TYR A 107 -15.71 7.97 -1.04
C TYR A 107 -16.41 9.33 -0.96
N SER A 108 -17.70 9.31 -0.69
CA SER A 108 -18.51 10.49 -0.36
C SER A 108 -19.45 10.16 0.80
N GLY A 109 -19.93 11.18 1.50
CA GLY A 109 -20.77 10.98 2.66
C GLY A 109 -21.30 12.29 3.23
N LYS A 110 -22.06 12.19 4.32
CA LYS A 110 -22.56 13.34 5.07
C LYS A 110 -22.12 13.25 6.52
N ASN A 111 -21.99 14.40 7.18
CA ASN A 111 -21.76 14.45 8.61
C ASN A 111 -23.09 14.42 9.42
N LYS A 112 -22.97 14.46 10.75
CA LYS A 112 -24.12 14.48 11.67
C LYS A 112 -25.07 15.66 11.44
N ALA A 113 -24.56 16.80 10.98
CA ALA A 113 -25.35 17.98 10.60
C ALA A 113 -26.01 17.87 9.20
N ASN A 114 -25.93 16.70 8.54
CA ASN A 114 -26.46 16.46 7.19
C ASN A 114 -25.77 17.28 6.08
N ILE A 115 -24.58 17.81 6.38
CA ILE A 115 -23.75 18.53 5.42
C ILE A 115 -22.97 17.51 4.60
N LYS A 116 -23.01 17.67 3.27
CA LYS A 116 -22.20 16.85 2.35
C LYS A 116 -20.72 17.12 2.62
N LEU A 117 -19.97 16.05 2.84
CA LEU A 117 -18.52 16.10 2.86
C LEU A 117 -18.00 16.05 1.42
N GLY A 118 -16.82 16.63 1.19
CA GLY A 118 -16.13 16.51 -0.09
C GLY A 118 -15.81 15.06 -0.43
N HIS A 119 -15.36 14.83 -1.67
CA HIS A 119 -14.98 13.49 -2.11
C HIS A 119 -13.56 13.16 -1.68
N TYR A 120 -13.34 11.94 -1.23
CA TYR A 120 -12.01 11.40 -1.00
C TYR A 120 -11.67 10.36 -2.06
N SER A 121 -10.64 10.60 -2.86
CA SER A 121 -10.22 9.68 -3.93
C SER A 121 -9.53 8.44 -3.37
N PHE A 122 -9.87 7.27 -3.90
CA PHE A 122 -9.19 6.02 -3.59
C PHE A 122 -8.69 5.33 -4.86
N SER A 123 -7.67 4.49 -4.70
CA SER A 123 -7.16 3.57 -5.71
C SER A 123 -6.94 2.21 -5.08
N LYS A 124 -7.26 1.14 -5.83
CA LYS A 124 -7.11 -0.26 -5.41
C LYS A 124 -6.56 -1.11 -6.55
N GLY A 125 -5.97 -2.25 -6.20
CA GLY A 125 -5.44 -3.25 -7.14
C GLY A 125 -3.93 -3.23 -7.35
N TRP A 126 -3.25 -2.20 -6.86
CA TRP A 126 -1.80 -2.11 -6.85
C TRP A 126 -1.28 -1.34 -5.63
N TYR A 127 0.00 -1.48 -5.34
CA TYR A 127 0.74 -0.70 -4.34
C TYR A 127 2.19 -0.51 -4.78
N ILE A 128 2.90 0.40 -4.12
CA ILE A 128 4.32 0.68 -4.36
C ILE A 128 5.15 0.02 -3.28
N LYS A 129 6.21 -0.66 -3.70
CA LYS A 129 7.21 -1.29 -2.84
C LYS A 129 8.59 -0.69 -3.09
N PRO A 130 9.42 -0.45 -2.06
CA PRO A 130 10.78 0.05 -2.29
C PRO A 130 11.66 -1.05 -2.89
N VAL A 131 12.55 -0.65 -3.79
CA VAL A 131 13.65 -1.49 -4.27
C VAL A 131 14.86 -1.19 -3.40
N ILE A 132 15.41 -2.24 -2.78
CA ILE A 132 16.57 -2.14 -1.90
C ILE A 132 17.80 -2.62 -2.62
N ASP A 133 18.81 -1.76 -2.71
CA ASP A 133 20.14 -2.12 -3.19
C ASP A 133 21.08 -2.32 -2.01
N PHE A 134 21.93 -3.34 -2.11
CA PHE A 134 23.00 -3.60 -1.14
C PHE A 134 24.34 -3.28 -1.78
N THR A 135 25.11 -2.39 -1.16
CA THR A 135 26.48 -2.06 -1.57
C THR A 135 27.46 -2.61 -0.56
N LEU A 136 28.46 -3.36 -1.03
CA LEU A 136 29.55 -3.87 -0.20
C LEU A 136 30.42 -2.70 0.30
N ASP A 137 30.80 -2.74 1.58
CA ASP A 137 31.73 -1.75 2.13
C ASP A 137 33.14 -1.93 1.53
N ASN A 138 33.58 -3.19 1.40
CA ASN A 138 34.82 -3.57 0.71
C ASN A 138 34.56 -4.77 -0.23
N PRO A 139 34.57 -4.58 -1.57
CA PRO A 139 34.37 -5.68 -2.52
C PRO A 139 35.40 -6.80 -2.44
N LYS A 140 36.62 -6.53 -1.95
CA LYS A 140 37.70 -7.52 -1.84
C LYS A 140 37.56 -8.41 -0.61
N GLU A 141 36.87 -7.92 0.42
CA GLU A 141 36.59 -8.64 1.67
C GLU A 141 35.09 -8.59 1.96
N PRO A 142 34.27 -9.29 1.14
CA PRO A 142 32.84 -9.08 1.15
C PRO A 142 32.12 -9.70 2.36
N PHE A 143 32.79 -10.55 3.14
CA PHE A 143 32.20 -11.30 4.25
C PHE A 143 32.90 -11.01 5.57
N ASP A 144 32.13 -10.87 6.64
CA ASP A 144 32.62 -10.79 8.01
C ASP A 144 33.20 -12.14 8.42
N SER A 145 34.44 -12.14 8.89
CA SER A 145 35.20 -13.36 9.20
C SER A 145 34.67 -14.15 10.39
N LYS A 146 33.83 -13.53 11.25
CA LYS A 146 33.27 -14.18 12.45
C LYS A 146 31.87 -14.74 12.20
N THR A 147 31.06 -14.05 11.41
CA THR A 147 29.64 -14.36 11.20
C THR A 147 29.36 -14.96 9.83
N GLY A 148 30.29 -14.83 8.87
CA GLY A 148 30.11 -15.26 7.48
C GLY A 148 29.08 -14.43 6.70
N GLN A 149 28.54 -13.36 7.29
CA GLN A 149 27.55 -12.49 6.65
C GLN A 149 28.23 -11.45 5.77
N LYS A 150 27.54 -11.01 4.71
CA LYS A 150 28.06 -9.95 3.84
C LYS A 150 28.16 -8.63 4.60
N VAL A 151 29.27 -7.91 4.45
CA VAL A 151 29.49 -6.59 5.07
C VAL A 151 29.22 -5.49 4.05
N GLY A 152 28.28 -4.61 4.38
CA GLY A 152 27.86 -3.53 3.49
C GLY A 152 26.62 -2.84 4.00
N ARG A 153 26.07 -1.97 3.16
CA ARG A 153 24.93 -1.11 3.50
C ARG A 153 23.83 -1.30 2.47
N SER A 154 22.64 -1.55 2.98
CA SER A 154 21.40 -1.46 2.20
C SER A 154 21.01 0.01 2.06
N ARG A 155 20.38 0.37 0.94
CA ARG A 155 19.70 1.66 0.77
C ARG A 155 18.50 1.50 -0.14
N ILE A 156 17.53 2.40 -0.03
CA ILE A 156 16.45 2.50 -1.00
C ILE A 156 17.04 3.08 -2.30
N ALA A 157 16.89 2.34 -3.39
CA ALA A 157 17.43 2.72 -4.70
C ALA A 157 16.33 3.09 -5.70
N GLY A 158 15.08 2.73 -5.41
CA GLY A 158 13.95 3.04 -6.26
C GLY A 158 12.66 2.46 -5.71
N LYS A 159 11.67 2.38 -6.58
CA LYS A 159 10.34 1.85 -6.25
C LYS A 159 9.80 1.03 -7.41
N THR A 160 9.10 -0.05 -7.08
CA THR A 160 8.39 -0.90 -8.03
C THR A 160 6.89 -0.91 -7.72
N MET A 161 6.08 -1.19 -8.73
CA MET A 161 4.64 -1.35 -8.61
C MET A 161 4.29 -2.83 -8.51
N GLU A 162 3.59 -3.18 -7.44
CA GLU A 162 3.09 -4.53 -7.20
C GLU A 162 1.58 -4.56 -7.38
N HIS A 163 1.07 -5.57 -8.08
CA HIS A 163 -0.36 -5.76 -8.31
C HIS A 163 -0.87 -6.91 -7.43
N TYR A 164 -2.08 -6.78 -6.90
CA TYR A 164 -2.63 -7.76 -5.96
C TYR A 164 -4.05 -8.24 -6.28
N ILE A 165 -4.74 -7.64 -7.25
CA ILE A 165 -6.02 -8.13 -7.74
C ILE A 165 -5.78 -8.81 -9.08
N PHE A 166 -5.57 -10.12 -9.03
CA PHE A 166 -5.44 -10.98 -10.20
C PHE A 166 -6.81 -11.49 -10.62
N LEU A 167 -7.12 -11.36 -11.91
CA LEU A 167 -8.38 -11.85 -12.48
C LEU A 167 -8.27 -13.34 -12.79
N SER A 168 -9.36 -14.07 -12.56
CA SER A 168 -9.43 -15.49 -12.97
C SER A 168 -9.31 -15.60 -14.49
N GLU A 169 -8.62 -16.65 -14.95
CA GLU A 169 -8.57 -17.02 -16.37
C GLU A 169 -9.95 -17.50 -16.84
N ASN A 170 -10.73 -18.11 -15.94
CA ASN A 170 -12.09 -18.56 -16.20
C ASN A 170 -13.04 -17.36 -16.38
N LYS A 171 -13.72 -17.29 -17.53
CA LYS A 171 -14.62 -16.17 -17.88
C LYS A 171 -15.78 -15.99 -16.90
N LYS A 172 -16.39 -17.07 -16.41
CA LYS A 172 -17.54 -16.99 -15.49
C LYS A 172 -17.11 -16.47 -14.11
N GLU A 173 -16.01 -17.00 -13.60
CA GLU A 173 -15.43 -16.54 -12.32
C GLU A 173 -14.95 -15.10 -12.41
N ARG A 174 -14.28 -14.73 -13.51
CA ARG A 174 -13.85 -13.35 -13.75
C ARG A 174 -15.04 -12.39 -13.80
N HIS A 175 -16.13 -12.77 -14.47
CA HIS A 175 -17.33 -11.93 -14.49
C HIS A 175 -17.88 -11.72 -13.08
N LYS A 176 -17.98 -12.79 -12.28
CA LYS A 176 -18.40 -12.70 -10.88
C LYS A 176 -17.47 -11.79 -10.06
N GLN A 177 -16.15 -11.94 -10.18
CA GLN A 177 -15.17 -11.08 -9.52
C GLN A 177 -15.37 -9.59 -9.86
N LEU A 178 -15.66 -9.29 -11.13
CA LEU A 178 -15.88 -7.89 -11.56
C LEU A 178 -17.18 -7.31 -11.02
N GLU A 179 -18.24 -8.11 -10.92
CA GLU A 179 -19.51 -7.69 -10.31
C GLU A 179 -19.34 -7.48 -8.79
N ASP A 180 -18.66 -8.40 -8.10
CA ASP A 180 -18.36 -8.29 -6.67
C ASP A 180 -17.55 -7.02 -6.34
N ILE A 181 -16.70 -6.55 -7.25
CA ILE A 181 -15.92 -5.30 -7.06
C ILE A 181 -16.78 -4.05 -7.25
N ARG A 182 -17.82 -4.12 -8.08
CA ARG A 182 -18.69 -2.99 -8.40
C ARG A 182 -19.77 -2.75 -7.33
N HIS A 183 -20.01 -3.72 -6.45
CA HIS A 183 -21.00 -3.66 -5.37
C HIS A 183 -20.34 -3.44 -4.01
#